data_AF-A0A8C6H2Z8-F1
#
_entry.id   AF-A0A8C6H2Z8-F1
#
_cell.length_a   1.000
_cell.length_b   1.000
_cell.length_c   1.000
_cell.angle_alpha   90.00
_cell.angle_beta   90.00
_cell.angle_gamma   90.00
#
_symmetry.space_group_name_H-M   'P 1'
#
loop_
_entity.id
_entity.type
_entity.pdbx_description
1 polymer ?
#
loop_
_entity_poly.entity_id
_entity_poly.type
_entity_poly.pdbx_seq_one_letter_code
_entity_poly.pdbx_strand_id
1 'polypeptide(L)'
;MAFPSLSAGQDPWRNLSSEELEKQYSPSRWVIRTKPEEVVGNFMQIGSQATQKARATRRNQLDVAYGDGEGEKLDIYFPDEDSKAFPLFLFLHGGYWQSGSKDDSAFMVNPLTAQGIVVVIVAYDIAPKGTLDQMVDQVTRSVVFLQRRYPSNEGIYLCGHSAGAHLAAMVLLARWTKHGVTPNLQGFLLVSGIYDLEPLIATSQNDPLHMTLEDAQRNSPQRRLDVVPAQPVAPACPVLVLVGQHDSPEFHRQSKEFYETLLRVGWKASFQQLRGVDHFDIIENLTREDDLLIQVGLTPTTVFLNGQRGSHSHTWAWPGRQEQRERLAVPRLKSQSRLHRRTCGECLLFIIVVAETVSHCITLAGLGLLKYRSGCPQTCSDPPASVSWGAEVRGVYNRIRLVTALTQRVP
;
A
#
# COMPACT_ATOMS: atom_id res chain seq x y z
N MET A 1 -23.90 8.26 17.41
CA MET A 1 -25.00 7.42 16.92
C MET A 1 -24.58 5.99 17.17
N ALA A 2 -25.32 5.25 17.99
CA ALA A 2 -25.04 3.85 18.26
C ALA A 2 -25.38 3.04 17.01
N PHE A 3 -24.39 2.36 16.44
CA PHE A 3 -24.62 1.40 15.36
C PHE A 3 -25.23 0.12 15.96
N PRO A 4 -26.20 -0.52 15.29
CA PRO A 4 -26.77 -1.75 15.81
C PRO A 4 -25.66 -2.79 15.91
N SER A 5 -25.52 -3.42 17.07
CA SER A 5 -24.81 -4.70 17.16
C SER A 5 -25.45 -5.62 16.12
N LEU A 6 -24.65 -6.16 15.19
CA LEU A 6 -25.09 -7.28 14.35
C LEU A 6 -25.56 -8.37 15.31
N SER A 7 -26.87 -8.53 15.43
CA SER A 7 -27.51 -9.58 16.19
C SER A 7 -27.00 -10.92 15.68
N ALA A 8 -26.82 -11.89 16.57
CA ALA A 8 -26.52 -13.29 16.27
C ALA A 8 -27.63 -13.96 15.42
N GLY A 9 -27.73 -13.56 14.15
CA GLY A 9 -28.77 -13.91 13.20
C GLY A 9 -28.19 -14.12 11.81
N GLN A 10 -27.58 -15.30 11.65
CA GLN A 10 -27.09 -15.95 10.42
C GLN A 10 -25.98 -15.23 9.63
N ASP A 11 -24.75 -15.71 9.78
CA ASP A 11 -23.67 -15.38 8.85
C ASP A 11 -24.13 -15.67 7.39
N PRO A 12 -24.05 -14.70 6.46
CA PRO A 12 -24.66 -14.83 5.12
C PRO A 12 -24.24 -16.07 4.34
N TRP A 13 -23.01 -16.55 4.56
CA TRP A 13 -22.43 -17.72 3.91
C TRP A 13 -23.21 -19.01 4.20
N ARG A 14 -23.92 -19.10 5.33
CA ARG A 14 -24.72 -20.28 5.70
C ARG A 14 -25.93 -20.53 4.78
N ASN A 15 -26.34 -19.50 4.05
CA ASN A 15 -27.46 -19.56 3.11
C ASN A 15 -27.00 -19.83 1.66
N LEU A 16 -25.69 -19.96 1.42
CA LEU A 16 -25.14 -20.27 0.11
C LEU A 16 -25.23 -21.78 -0.16
N SER A 17 -25.40 -22.16 -1.43
CA SER A 17 -25.19 -23.54 -1.85
C SER A 17 -23.69 -23.88 -1.73
N SER A 18 -23.35 -25.17 -1.62
CA SER A 18 -21.95 -25.61 -1.56
C SER A 18 -21.12 -25.10 -2.74
N GLU A 19 -21.67 -25.11 -3.95
CA GLU A 19 -20.98 -24.60 -5.16
C GLU A 19 -20.74 -23.09 -5.11
N GLU A 20 -21.73 -22.31 -4.62
CA GLU A 20 -21.55 -20.86 -4.49
C GLU A 20 -20.57 -20.54 -3.37
N LEU A 21 -20.61 -21.27 -2.24
CA LEU A 21 -19.63 -21.13 -1.18
C LEU A 21 -18.20 -21.42 -1.67
N GLU A 22 -18.02 -22.51 -2.42
CA GLU A 22 -16.74 -22.86 -3.03
C GLU A 22 -16.24 -21.74 -3.96
N LYS A 23 -17.15 -21.17 -4.76
CA LYS A 23 -16.83 -20.04 -5.63
C LYS A 23 -16.41 -18.80 -4.83
N GLN A 24 -17.09 -18.48 -3.73
CA GLN A 24 -16.75 -17.34 -2.88
C GLN A 24 -15.34 -17.46 -2.28
N TYR A 25 -14.90 -18.68 -1.98
CA TYR A 25 -13.56 -18.96 -1.45
C TYR A 25 -12.57 -19.47 -2.53
N SER A 26 -12.86 -19.18 -3.79
CA SER A 26 -11.95 -19.43 -4.92
C SER A 26 -11.64 -18.11 -5.63
N PRO A 27 -10.70 -17.28 -5.15
CA PRO A 27 -10.41 -15.98 -5.75
C PRO A 27 -10.06 -16.04 -7.24
N SER A 28 -9.47 -17.16 -7.70
CA SER A 28 -9.22 -17.42 -9.12
C SER A 28 -10.47 -17.38 -9.99
N ARG A 29 -11.66 -17.66 -9.45
CA ARG A 29 -12.94 -17.60 -10.16
C ARG A 29 -13.52 -16.18 -10.27
N TRP A 30 -12.88 -15.18 -9.67
CA TRP A 30 -13.31 -13.77 -9.67
C TRP A 30 -12.41 -12.85 -10.50
N VAL A 31 -11.27 -13.36 -10.97
CA VAL A 31 -10.33 -12.61 -11.79
C VAL A 31 -10.96 -12.23 -13.12
N ILE A 32 -10.70 -11.01 -13.58
CA ILE A 32 -11.27 -10.47 -14.83
C ILE A 32 -10.24 -10.33 -15.95
N ARG A 33 -8.95 -10.41 -15.62
CA ARG A 33 -7.83 -10.13 -16.54
C ARG A 33 -7.34 -11.36 -17.33
N THR A 34 -7.66 -12.55 -16.85
CA THR A 34 -7.22 -13.83 -17.44
C THR A 34 -8.24 -14.92 -17.09
N LYS A 35 -8.02 -16.15 -17.56
CA LYS A 35 -8.91 -17.26 -17.24
C LYS A 35 -8.60 -17.81 -15.83
N PRO A 36 -9.61 -18.29 -15.09
CA PRO A 36 -9.43 -18.85 -13.75
C PRO A 36 -8.36 -19.94 -13.65
N GLU A 37 -8.23 -20.78 -14.67
CA GLU A 37 -7.26 -21.87 -14.72
C GLU A 37 -5.83 -21.43 -15.00
N GLU A 38 -5.63 -20.21 -15.52
CA GLU A 38 -4.32 -19.67 -15.88
C GLU A 38 -3.73 -18.79 -14.76
N VAL A 39 -4.58 -18.12 -13.98
CA VAL A 39 -4.13 -17.04 -13.07
C VAL A 39 -3.16 -17.49 -11.99
N VAL A 40 -3.37 -18.67 -11.40
CA VAL A 40 -2.51 -19.19 -10.33
C VAL A 40 -1.11 -19.52 -10.87
N GLY A 41 -1.05 -20.15 -12.05
CA GLY A 41 0.23 -20.46 -12.71
C GLY A 41 1.00 -19.19 -13.08
N ASN A 42 0.30 -18.18 -13.60
CA ASN A 42 0.89 -16.88 -13.91
C ASN A 42 1.42 -16.18 -12.66
N PHE A 43 0.63 -16.16 -11.57
CA PHE A 43 1.03 -15.57 -10.29
C PHE A 43 2.31 -16.22 -9.75
N MET A 44 2.38 -17.56 -9.72
CA MET A 44 3.57 -18.29 -9.28
C MET A 44 4.78 -18.02 -10.18
N GLN A 45 4.57 -17.92 -11.49
CA GLN A 45 5.65 -17.60 -12.43
C GLN A 45 6.22 -16.20 -12.18
N ILE A 46 5.35 -15.19 -11.99
CA ILE A 46 5.77 -13.81 -11.70
C ILE A 46 6.52 -13.76 -10.36
N GLY A 47 6.00 -14.43 -9.33
CA GLY A 47 6.62 -14.51 -8.01
C GLY A 47 8.00 -15.18 -8.02
N SER A 48 8.13 -16.29 -8.76
CA SER A 48 9.42 -16.97 -8.95
C SER A 48 10.43 -16.08 -9.68
N GLN A 49 10.01 -15.38 -10.75
CA GLN A 49 10.87 -14.45 -11.47
C GLN A 49 11.31 -13.28 -10.59
N ALA A 50 10.40 -12.70 -9.81
CA ALA A 50 10.71 -11.64 -8.86
C ALA A 50 11.73 -12.11 -7.82
N THR A 51 11.58 -13.33 -7.31
CA THR A 51 12.48 -13.93 -6.31
C THR A 51 13.85 -14.25 -6.88
N GLN A 52 13.93 -14.83 -8.08
CA GLN A 52 15.20 -15.05 -8.77
C GLN A 52 15.93 -13.73 -9.01
N LYS A 53 15.21 -12.70 -9.48
CA LYS A 53 15.78 -11.36 -9.66
C LYS A 53 16.28 -10.78 -8.35
N ALA A 54 15.50 -10.84 -7.27
CA ALA A 54 15.89 -10.34 -5.96
C ALA A 54 17.17 -11.03 -5.44
N ARG A 55 17.24 -12.36 -5.52
CA ARG A 55 18.42 -13.14 -5.12
C ARG A 55 19.67 -12.79 -5.93
N ALA A 56 19.51 -12.53 -7.22
CA ALA A 56 20.60 -12.20 -8.11
C ALA A 56 21.09 -10.74 -7.98
N THR A 57 20.21 -9.81 -7.58
CA THR A 57 20.48 -8.37 -7.66
C THR A 57 20.58 -7.65 -6.32
N ARG A 58 20.08 -8.24 -5.22
CA ARG A 58 20.11 -7.64 -3.89
C ARG A 58 21.04 -8.40 -2.97
N ARG A 59 21.69 -7.66 -2.07
CA ARG A 59 22.42 -8.26 -0.94
C ARG A 59 21.44 -9.03 -0.07
N ASN A 60 21.73 -10.29 0.21
CA ASN A 60 20.79 -11.17 0.91
C ASN A 60 21.46 -12.17 1.86
N GLN A 61 20.66 -12.70 2.79
CA GLN A 61 20.92 -13.89 3.59
C GLN A 61 19.73 -14.82 3.39
N LEU A 62 19.93 -15.93 2.70
CA LEU A 62 18.88 -16.92 2.42
C LEU A 62 18.85 -18.00 3.50
N ASP A 63 17.68 -18.60 3.69
CA ASP A 63 17.47 -19.77 4.56
C ASP A 63 17.93 -19.56 6.01
N VAL A 64 17.78 -18.34 6.53
CA VAL A 64 18.10 -18.02 7.91
C VAL A 64 17.08 -18.69 8.81
N ALA A 65 17.52 -19.64 9.62
CA ALA A 65 16.65 -20.34 10.57
C ALA A 65 16.21 -19.39 11.70
N TYR A 66 14.91 -19.34 11.96
CA TYR A 66 14.32 -18.68 13.14
C TYR A 66 13.74 -19.69 14.16
N GLY A 67 13.68 -20.97 13.77
CA GLY A 67 13.27 -22.11 14.58
C GLY A 67 14.01 -23.39 14.14
N ASP A 68 13.56 -24.54 14.63
CA ASP A 68 14.22 -25.84 14.42
C ASP A 68 13.61 -26.64 13.26
N GLY A 69 12.38 -26.29 12.83
CA GLY A 69 11.66 -26.94 11.75
C GLY A 69 12.11 -26.51 10.35
N GLU A 70 11.87 -27.36 9.36
CA GLU A 70 12.27 -27.08 7.97
C GLU A 70 11.57 -25.85 7.38
N GLY A 71 10.29 -25.63 7.74
CA GLY A 71 9.53 -24.43 7.37
C GLY A 71 9.95 -23.18 8.14
N GLU A 72 10.80 -23.30 9.16
CA GLU A 72 11.13 -22.21 10.07
C GLU A 72 12.33 -21.37 9.62
N LYS A 73 12.26 -20.93 8.37
CA LYS A 73 13.32 -20.19 7.68
C LYS A 73 12.79 -18.88 7.12
N LEU A 74 13.69 -17.92 6.96
CA LEU A 74 13.39 -16.66 6.29
C LEU A 74 14.54 -16.23 5.39
N ASP A 75 14.21 -15.51 4.33
CA ASP A 75 15.19 -14.83 3.49
C ASP A 75 15.20 -13.33 3.88
N ILE A 76 16.38 -12.77 4.12
CA ILE A 76 16.58 -11.36 4.45
C ILE A 76 17.26 -10.67 3.28
N TYR A 77 16.65 -9.61 2.76
CA TYR A 77 17.19 -8.78 1.70
C TYR A 77 17.48 -7.39 2.24
N PHE A 78 18.68 -6.89 1.99
CA PHE A 78 19.19 -5.66 2.57
C PHE A 78 19.26 -4.55 1.51
N PRO A 79 19.08 -3.27 1.92
CA PRO A 79 19.41 -2.14 1.07
C PRO A 79 20.91 -2.10 0.75
N ASP A 80 21.27 -1.32 -0.26
CA ASP A 80 22.68 -1.16 -0.69
C ASP A 80 23.50 -0.39 0.36
N GLU A 81 22.86 0.50 1.12
CA GLU A 81 23.49 1.23 2.21
C GLU A 81 23.64 0.35 3.46
N ASP A 82 24.83 0.39 4.07
CA ASP A 82 25.08 -0.28 5.34
C ASP A 82 24.64 0.60 6.50
N SER A 83 23.48 0.26 7.07
CA SER A 83 23.00 0.81 8.34
C SER A 83 22.77 -0.30 9.36
N LYS A 84 22.97 0.01 10.65
CA LYS A 84 22.58 -0.87 11.77
C LYS A 84 21.16 -0.60 12.28
N ALA A 85 20.54 0.50 11.83
CA ALA A 85 19.18 0.90 12.14
C ALA A 85 18.42 1.05 10.82
N PHE A 86 17.37 0.26 10.66
CA PHE A 86 16.55 0.22 9.46
C PHE A 86 15.13 -0.23 9.80
N PRO A 87 14.12 0.18 9.01
CA PRO A 87 12.82 -0.45 9.04
C PRO A 87 12.89 -1.87 8.46
N LEU A 88 12.17 -2.79 9.09
CA LEU A 88 11.98 -4.17 8.67
C LEU A 88 10.59 -4.34 8.09
N PHE A 89 10.50 -4.81 6.85
CA PHE A 89 9.25 -5.18 6.19
C PHE A 89 9.17 -6.71 6.07
N LEU A 90 8.32 -7.34 6.87
CA LEU A 90 8.11 -8.78 6.88
C LEU A 90 6.92 -9.12 5.99
N PHE A 91 7.12 -10.04 5.06
CA PHE A 91 6.05 -10.55 4.19
C PHE A 91 5.70 -12.01 4.52
N LEU A 92 4.40 -12.26 4.70
CA LEU A 92 3.80 -13.58 4.88
C LEU A 92 2.97 -13.91 3.62
N HIS A 93 3.31 -15.01 2.94
CA HIS A 93 2.70 -15.38 1.67
C HIS A 93 1.27 -15.91 1.80
N GLY A 94 0.55 -15.99 0.69
CA GLY A 94 -0.80 -16.57 0.63
C GLY A 94 -0.78 -18.08 0.39
N GLY A 95 -1.88 -18.59 -0.16
CA GLY A 95 -1.97 -19.99 -0.62
C GLY A 95 -2.77 -20.93 0.29
N TYR A 96 -3.79 -20.41 0.99
CA TYR A 96 -4.69 -21.21 1.84
C TYR A 96 -3.97 -22.12 2.85
N TRP A 97 -2.81 -21.67 3.36
CA TRP A 97 -1.98 -22.44 4.31
C TRP A 97 -1.54 -23.83 3.80
N GLN A 98 -1.74 -24.13 2.52
CA GLN A 98 -1.50 -25.43 1.90
C GLN A 98 -0.62 -25.31 0.65
N SER A 99 -0.22 -24.08 0.29
CA SER A 99 0.59 -23.76 -0.88
C SER A 99 1.32 -22.43 -0.71
N GLY A 100 2.22 -22.12 -1.65
CA GLY A 100 3.10 -20.95 -1.61
C GLY A 100 4.44 -21.24 -0.92
N SER A 101 5.42 -20.36 -1.11
CA SER A 101 6.75 -20.46 -0.50
C SER A 101 7.40 -19.09 -0.34
N LYS A 102 8.43 -18.99 0.51
CA LYS A 102 9.34 -17.82 0.46
C LYS A 102 10.07 -17.71 -0.88
N ASP A 103 10.23 -18.82 -1.60
CA ASP A 103 11.00 -18.92 -2.85
C ASP A 103 10.27 -18.39 -4.09
N ASP A 104 8.98 -18.03 -3.96
CA ASP A 104 8.16 -17.42 -5.00
C ASP A 104 7.42 -16.16 -4.52
N SER A 105 7.85 -15.55 -3.41
CA SER A 105 7.09 -14.49 -2.73
C SER A 105 7.81 -13.14 -2.59
N ALA A 106 8.97 -12.95 -3.23
CA ALA A 106 9.80 -11.76 -3.08
C ALA A 106 9.37 -10.56 -3.96
N PHE A 107 8.07 -10.38 -4.24
CA PHE A 107 7.54 -9.37 -5.16
C PHE A 107 8.05 -7.95 -4.83
N MET A 108 7.98 -7.57 -3.55
CA MET A 108 8.29 -6.24 -3.03
C MET A 108 9.78 -5.99 -2.73
N VAL A 109 10.64 -7.02 -2.83
CA VAL A 109 12.04 -6.91 -2.37
C VAL A 109 12.78 -5.81 -3.10
N ASN A 110 12.70 -5.77 -4.43
CA ASN A 110 13.48 -4.82 -5.21
C ASN A 110 13.07 -3.36 -4.96
N PRO A 111 11.77 -2.99 -5.02
CA PRO A 111 11.37 -1.61 -4.74
C PRO A 111 11.64 -1.15 -3.31
N LEU A 112 11.43 -2.01 -2.31
CA LEU A 112 11.58 -1.61 -0.91
C LEU A 112 13.05 -1.53 -0.46
N THR A 113 13.90 -2.45 -0.90
CA THR A 113 15.34 -2.37 -0.61
C THR A 113 15.99 -1.14 -1.27
N ALA A 114 15.50 -0.71 -2.43
CA ALA A 114 15.93 0.54 -3.06
C ALA A 114 15.58 1.80 -2.24
N GLN A 115 14.62 1.67 -1.31
CA GLN A 115 14.18 2.75 -0.41
C GLN A 115 14.80 2.65 0.99
N GLY A 116 15.86 1.84 1.17
CA GLY A 116 16.56 1.73 2.45
C GLY A 116 15.92 0.76 3.44
N ILE A 117 14.95 -0.07 3.00
CA ILE A 117 14.19 -0.97 3.87
C ILE A 117 14.76 -2.38 3.80
N VAL A 118 14.92 -3.03 4.95
CA VAL A 118 15.23 -4.46 4.98
C VAL A 118 13.94 -5.24 4.79
N VAL A 119 13.91 -6.11 3.78
CA VAL A 119 12.75 -6.94 3.47
C VAL A 119 13.01 -8.36 3.91
N VAL A 120 12.05 -8.96 4.61
CA VAL A 120 12.12 -10.33 5.10
C VAL A 120 10.97 -11.13 4.53
N ILE A 121 11.28 -12.20 3.79
CA ILE A 121 10.27 -13.13 3.29
C ILE A 121 10.29 -14.37 4.18
N VAL A 122 9.21 -14.62 4.89
CA VAL A 122 9.12 -15.66 5.93
C VAL A 122 8.49 -16.91 5.32
N ALA A 123 9.14 -18.06 5.49
CA ALA A 123 8.50 -19.36 5.31
C ALA A 123 7.88 -19.80 6.65
N TYR A 124 6.91 -20.70 6.55
CA TYR A 124 6.30 -21.44 7.65
C TYR A 124 5.84 -22.80 7.09
N ASP A 125 5.58 -23.77 7.96
CA ASP A 125 5.06 -25.06 7.52
C ASP A 125 3.67 -24.88 6.89
N ILE A 126 3.32 -25.76 5.96
CA ILE A 126 2.00 -25.76 5.29
C ILE A 126 1.31 -27.10 5.49
N ALA A 127 -0.01 -27.09 5.37
CA ALA A 127 -0.83 -28.29 5.43
C ALA A 127 -0.50 -29.25 4.27
N PRO A 128 -0.60 -30.58 4.49
CA PRO A 128 -1.04 -31.24 5.72
C PRO A 128 0.07 -31.45 6.76
N LYS A 129 1.31 -31.00 6.50
CA LYS A 129 2.46 -31.20 7.40
C LYS A 129 2.36 -30.35 8.66
N GLY A 130 1.90 -29.10 8.53
CA GLY A 130 1.69 -28.16 9.63
C GLY A 130 0.21 -27.89 9.89
N THR A 131 -0.14 -27.64 11.16
CA THR A 131 -1.46 -27.15 11.57
C THR A 131 -1.48 -25.62 11.62
N LEU A 132 -2.68 -25.01 11.56
CA LEU A 132 -2.80 -23.55 11.70
C LEU A 132 -2.20 -23.01 12.99
N ASP A 133 -2.36 -23.71 14.12
CA ASP A 133 -1.79 -23.30 15.40
C ASP A 133 -0.25 -23.27 15.33
N GLN A 134 0.36 -24.27 14.66
CA GLN A 134 1.80 -24.30 14.44
C GLN A 134 2.24 -23.15 13.54
N MET A 135 1.53 -22.87 12.45
CA MET A 135 1.86 -21.76 11.55
C MET A 135 1.79 -20.40 12.26
N VAL A 136 0.74 -20.18 13.07
CA VAL A 136 0.58 -18.98 13.89
C VAL A 136 1.73 -18.82 14.88
N ASP A 137 2.12 -19.90 15.56
CA ASP A 137 3.28 -19.88 16.47
C ASP A 137 4.59 -19.60 15.73
N GLN A 138 4.80 -20.25 14.58
CA GLN A 138 5.97 -20.08 13.72
C GLN A 138 6.16 -18.63 13.26
N VAL A 139 5.13 -18.02 12.67
CA VAL A 139 5.22 -16.61 12.23
C VAL A 139 5.36 -15.65 13.40
N THR A 140 4.82 -15.98 14.58
CA THR A 140 5.03 -15.18 15.79
C THR A 140 6.50 -15.26 16.23
N ARG A 141 7.10 -16.46 16.21
CA ARG A 141 8.50 -16.65 16.57
C ARG A 141 9.47 -16.04 15.55
N SER A 142 9.11 -15.92 14.28
CA SER A 142 9.93 -15.20 13.30
C SER A 142 10.08 -13.71 13.68
N VAL A 143 9.01 -13.07 14.18
CA VAL A 143 9.06 -11.70 14.70
C VAL A 143 9.93 -11.61 15.96
N VAL A 144 9.80 -12.58 16.88
CA VAL A 144 10.66 -12.65 18.09
C VAL A 144 12.13 -12.75 17.69
N PHE A 145 12.44 -13.61 16.74
CA PHE A 145 13.80 -13.78 16.21
C PHE A 145 14.34 -12.49 15.63
N LEU A 146 13.57 -11.81 14.76
CA LEU A 146 13.99 -10.55 14.13
C LEU A 146 14.18 -9.42 15.14
N GLN A 147 13.28 -9.29 16.11
CA GLN A 147 13.44 -8.30 17.18
C GLN A 147 14.71 -8.55 18.02
N ARG A 148 15.05 -9.81 18.30
CA ARG A 148 16.29 -10.16 19.03
C ARG A 148 17.54 -9.97 18.20
N ARG A 149 17.48 -10.33 16.91
CA ARG A 149 18.60 -10.20 15.97
C ARG A 149 18.92 -8.75 15.63
N TYR A 150 17.89 -7.91 15.51
CA TYR A 150 18.00 -6.49 15.18
C TYR A 150 17.34 -5.63 16.27
N PRO A 151 17.93 -5.54 17.47
CA PRO A 151 17.31 -4.81 18.58
C PRO A 151 17.20 -3.31 18.35
N SER A 152 18.01 -2.75 17.44
CA SER A 152 18.02 -1.34 17.04
C SER A 152 17.23 -1.06 15.75
N ASN A 153 16.35 -1.99 15.33
CA ASN A 153 15.48 -1.74 14.18
C ASN A 153 14.60 -0.50 14.41
N GLU A 154 14.35 0.26 13.34
CA GLU A 154 13.51 1.47 13.40
C GLU A 154 12.02 1.17 13.35
N GLY A 155 11.65 -0.10 13.17
CA GLY A 155 10.28 -0.56 13.14
C GLY A 155 10.14 -1.89 12.41
N ILE A 156 9.17 -2.69 12.84
CA ILE A 156 8.77 -3.92 12.18
C ILE A 156 7.37 -3.72 11.61
N TYR A 157 7.27 -3.81 10.30
CA TYR A 157 6.03 -3.74 9.53
C TYR A 157 5.70 -5.13 9.01
N LEU A 158 4.48 -5.60 9.26
CA LEU A 158 4.03 -6.91 8.78
C LEU A 158 3.05 -6.72 7.63
N CYS A 159 3.36 -7.33 6.51
CA CYS A 159 2.47 -7.43 5.37
C CYS A 159 2.12 -8.89 5.15
N GLY A 160 0.84 -9.20 5.07
CA GLY A 160 0.36 -10.52 4.73
C GLY A 160 -0.58 -10.46 3.54
N HIS A 161 -0.57 -11.49 2.71
CA HIS A 161 -1.51 -11.65 1.60
C HIS A 161 -2.38 -12.89 1.82
N SER A 162 -3.70 -12.79 1.67
CA SER A 162 -4.60 -13.96 1.75
C SER A 162 -4.45 -14.72 3.08
N ALA A 163 -4.08 -16.00 3.05
CA ALA A 163 -3.69 -16.78 4.23
C ALA A 163 -2.56 -16.13 5.06
N GLY A 164 -1.63 -15.39 4.45
CA GLY A 164 -0.61 -14.62 5.14
C GLY A 164 -1.15 -13.39 5.86
N ALA A 165 -2.22 -12.76 5.34
CA ALA A 165 -2.90 -11.66 6.01
C ALA A 165 -3.63 -12.16 7.28
N HIS A 166 -4.20 -13.35 7.21
CA HIS A 166 -4.69 -14.07 8.38
C HIS A 166 -3.58 -14.27 9.43
N LEU A 167 -2.43 -14.81 9.02
CA LEU A 167 -1.30 -15.06 9.92
C LEU A 167 -0.78 -13.75 10.55
N ALA A 168 -0.67 -12.67 9.77
CA ALA A 168 -0.31 -11.35 10.26
C ALA A 168 -1.34 -10.81 11.27
N ALA A 169 -2.64 -11.01 11.00
CA ALA A 169 -3.70 -10.66 11.94
C ALA A 169 -3.64 -11.50 13.23
N MET A 170 -3.20 -12.76 13.18
CA MET A 170 -2.98 -13.56 14.39
C MET A 170 -1.75 -13.08 15.19
N VAL A 171 -0.69 -12.62 14.52
CA VAL A 171 0.47 -11.97 15.17
C VAL A 171 0.06 -10.67 15.88
N LEU A 172 -0.85 -9.90 15.30
CA LEU A 172 -1.43 -8.71 15.94
C LEU A 172 -2.03 -9.04 17.33
N LEU A 173 -2.61 -10.23 17.47
CA LEU A 173 -3.26 -10.73 18.68
C LEU A 173 -2.31 -11.50 19.62
N ALA A 174 -1.02 -11.60 19.29
CA ALA A 174 -0.05 -12.35 20.07
C ALA A 174 0.15 -11.76 21.47
N ARG A 175 0.28 -12.63 22.47
CA ARG A 175 0.61 -12.24 23.84
C ARG A 175 2.12 -12.17 24.02
N TRP A 176 2.74 -11.07 23.60
CA TRP A 176 4.20 -10.90 23.58
C TRP A 176 4.91 -11.13 24.92
N THR A 177 4.23 -10.90 26.04
CA THR A 177 4.75 -11.23 27.37
C THR A 177 5.15 -12.71 27.51
N LYS A 178 4.47 -13.63 26.81
CA LYS A 178 4.82 -15.05 26.78
C LYS A 178 6.12 -15.35 26.03
N HIS A 179 6.53 -14.47 25.11
CA HIS A 179 7.73 -14.63 24.30
C HIS A 179 8.96 -13.90 24.87
N GLY A 180 8.79 -13.18 25.98
CA GLY A 180 9.88 -12.46 26.66
C GLY A 180 10.50 -11.34 25.80
N VAL A 181 9.75 -10.79 24.85
CA VAL A 181 10.18 -9.67 24.00
C VAL A 181 9.04 -8.66 23.85
N THR A 182 9.39 -7.41 23.57
CA THR A 182 8.44 -6.39 23.11
C THR A 182 8.88 -5.99 21.71
N PRO A 183 8.29 -6.55 20.65
CA PRO A 183 8.68 -6.20 19.29
C PRO A 183 8.30 -4.75 18.98
N ASN A 184 9.18 -4.06 18.26
CA ASN A 184 8.97 -2.70 17.77
C ASN A 184 8.01 -2.68 16.57
N LEU A 185 6.77 -3.15 16.77
CA LEU A 185 5.75 -3.23 15.73
C LEU A 185 5.25 -1.82 15.37
N GLN A 186 5.38 -1.43 14.10
CA GLN A 186 5.05 -0.09 13.61
C GLN A 186 3.94 -0.07 12.55
N GLY A 187 3.48 -1.23 12.04
CA GLY A 187 2.30 -1.28 11.19
C GLY A 187 1.97 -2.67 10.67
N PHE A 188 0.69 -2.85 10.30
CA PHE A 188 0.18 -4.07 9.67
C PHE A 188 -0.52 -3.74 8.36
N LEU A 189 -0.17 -4.45 7.29
CA LEU A 189 -0.81 -4.41 5.99
C LEU A 189 -1.46 -5.77 5.74
N LEU A 190 -2.78 -5.82 5.80
CA LEU A 190 -3.56 -7.04 5.69
C LEU A 190 -4.25 -7.05 4.32
N VAL A 191 -3.63 -7.72 3.36
CA VAL A 191 -4.03 -7.67 1.94
C VAL A 191 -4.88 -8.87 1.59
N SER A 192 -6.15 -8.62 1.23
CA SER A 192 -7.12 -9.63 0.78
C SER A 192 -7.19 -10.85 1.72
N GLY A 193 -7.26 -10.60 3.03
CA GLY A 193 -7.21 -11.65 4.06
C GLY A 193 -8.55 -12.34 4.35
N ILE A 194 -8.44 -13.48 5.05
CA ILE A 194 -9.56 -14.23 5.63
C ILE A 194 -9.42 -14.16 7.16
N TYR A 195 -10.45 -13.72 7.86
CA TYR A 195 -10.42 -13.42 9.29
C TYR A 195 -11.43 -14.24 10.11
N ASP A 196 -12.42 -14.84 9.45
CA ASP A 196 -13.33 -15.86 9.96
C ASP A 196 -13.18 -17.14 9.12
N LEU A 197 -12.66 -18.19 9.74
CA LEU A 197 -12.30 -19.45 9.09
C LEU A 197 -13.43 -20.47 9.10
N GLU A 198 -14.47 -20.26 9.90
CA GLU A 198 -15.60 -21.21 9.98
C GLU A 198 -16.24 -21.55 8.62
N PRO A 199 -16.44 -20.60 7.69
CA PRO A 199 -16.99 -20.93 6.37
C PRO A 199 -16.13 -21.92 5.58
N LEU A 200 -14.81 -21.89 5.76
CA LEU A 200 -13.88 -22.73 5.01
C LEU A 200 -14.03 -24.20 5.34
N ILE A 201 -14.53 -24.55 6.54
CA ILE A 201 -14.77 -25.94 6.95
C ILE A 201 -15.65 -26.69 5.92
N ALA A 202 -16.58 -25.97 5.28
CA ALA A 202 -17.51 -26.51 4.30
C ALA A 202 -17.03 -26.37 2.85
N THR A 203 -15.75 -26.07 2.62
CA THR A 203 -15.14 -25.90 1.29
C THR A 203 -14.00 -26.90 1.07
N SER A 204 -13.62 -27.13 -0.18
CA SER A 204 -12.47 -27.99 -0.52
C SER A 204 -11.14 -27.48 0.05
N GLN A 205 -11.04 -26.19 0.42
CA GLN A 205 -9.85 -25.64 1.05
C GLN A 205 -9.54 -26.29 2.40
N ASN A 206 -10.53 -26.95 3.05
CA ASN A 206 -10.31 -27.66 4.30
C ASN A 206 -9.76 -29.08 4.13
N ASP A 207 -9.69 -29.60 2.90
CA ASP A 207 -9.28 -30.99 2.63
C ASP A 207 -7.89 -31.33 3.19
N PRO A 208 -6.84 -30.48 3.05
CA PRO A 208 -5.55 -30.78 3.67
C PRO A 208 -5.41 -30.24 5.09
N LEU A 209 -6.23 -29.26 5.49
CA LEU A 209 -6.16 -28.63 6.82
C LEU A 209 -6.87 -29.46 7.89
N HIS A 210 -7.91 -30.20 7.52
CA HIS A 210 -8.77 -30.97 8.41
C HIS A 210 -9.25 -30.18 9.63
N MET A 211 -9.54 -28.89 9.46
CA MET A 211 -10.00 -28.04 10.56
C MET A 211 -11.32 -28.57 11.10
N THR A 212 -11.37 -28.74 12.42
CA THR A 212 -12.62 -28.81 13.16
C THR A 212 -13.22 -27.41 13.34
N LEU A 213 -14.48 -27.33 13.78
CA LEU A 213 -15.08 -26.06 14.19
C LEU A 213 -14.27 -25.35 15.28
N GLU A 214 -13.72 -26.12 16.22
CA GLU A 214 -12.90 -25.57 17.30
C GLU A 214 -11.59 -24.95 16.76
N ASP A 215 -10.94 -25.64 15.83
CA ASP A 215 -9.71 -25.15 15.19
C ASP A 215 -9.96 -23.86 14.42
N ALA A 216 -11.03 -23.82 13.61
CA ALA A 216 -11.42 -22.64 12.85
C ALA A 216 -11.73 -21.46 13.77
N GLN A 217 -12.50 -21.67 14.86
CA GLN A 217 -12.84 -20.61 15.80
C GLN A 217 -11.60 -20.08 16.55
N ARG A 218 -10.73 -20.98 17.02
CA ARG A 218 -9.48 -20.60 17.71
C ARG A 218 -8.50 -19.88 16.79
N ASN A 219 -8.53 -20.17 15.49
CA ASN A 219 -7.70 -19.52 14.47
C ASN A 219 -8.42 -18.39 13.74
N SER A 220 -9.62 -17.96 14.13
CA SER A 220 -10.30 -16.83 13.49
C SER A 220 -10.00 -15.52 14.24
N PRO A 221 -9.12 -14.63 13.74
CA PRO A 221 -8.84 -13.36 14.41
C PRO A 221 -10.10 -12.49 14.60
N GLN A 222 -11.09 -12.58 13.69
CA GLN A 222 -12.40 -11.95 13.83
C GLN A 222 -13.08 -12.38 15.14
N ARG A 223 -13.25 -13.70 15.33
CA ARG A 223 -13.92 -14.28 16.50
C ARG A 223 -13.15 -14.04 17.80
N ARG A 224 -11.82 -14.03 17.75
CA ARG A 224 -10.97 -13.78 18.92
C ARG A 224 -11.11 -12.35 19.46
N LEU A 225 -11.22 -11.36 18.58
CA LEU A 225 -11.42 -9.97 18.97
C LEU A 225 -12.82 -9.70 19.56
N ASP A 226 -13.83 -10.49 19.17
CA ASP A 226 -15.17 -10.38 19.74
C ASP A 226 -15.24 -10.89 21.21
N VAL A 227 -14.40 -11.86 21.60
CA VAL A 227 -14.42 -12.48 22.94
C VAL A 227 -13.47 -11.81 23.93
N VAL A 228 -12.30 -11.38 23.47
CA VAL A 228 -11.30 -10.73 24.32
C VAL A 228 -11.03 -9.35 23.73
N PRO A 229 -11.40 -8.25 24.42
CA PRO A 229 -10.89 -6.93 24.09
C PRO A 229 -9.39 -6.94 24.40
N ALA A 230 -8.60 -7.46 23.47
CA ALA A 230 -7.16 -7.42 23.52
C ALA A 230 -6.78 -5.94 23.44
N GLN A 231 -6.49 -5.35 24.60
CA GLN A 231 -5.89 -4.04 24.69
C GLN A 231 -4.63 -4.05 23.80
N PRO A 232 -4.52 -3.15 22.82
CA PRO A 232 -3.44 -3.19 21.84
C PRO A 232 -2.07 -3.10 22.52
N VAL A 233 -1.14 -3.93 22.06
CA VAL A 233 0.26 -3.99 22.55
C VAL A 233 0.94 -2.62 22.40
N ALA A 234 0.53 -1.86 21.39
CA ALA A 234 0.71 -0.43 21.29
C ALA A 234 -0.54 0.16 20.63
N PRO A 235 -1.39 0.93 21.34
CA PRO A 235 -2.56 1.62 20.76
C PRO A 235 -2.24 2.49 19.52
N ALA A 236 -0.97 2.76 19.27
CA ALA A 236 -0.48 3.56 18.16
C ALA A 236 -0.17 2.78 16.88
N CYS A 237 -0.08 1.44 16.89
CA CYS A 237 0.29 0.65 15.72
C CYS A 237 -0.87 0.62 14.69
N PRO A 238 -0.71 1.27 13.53
CA PRO A 238 -1.76 1.35 12.52
C PRO A 238 -1.94 0.02 11.79
N VAL A 239 -3.20 -0.35 11.56
CA VAL A 239 -3.60 -1.51 10.75
C VAL A 239 -4.29 -1.03 9.49
N LEU A 240 -3.77 -1.41 8.33
CA LEU A 240 -4.39 -1.15 7.04
C LEU A 240 -4.94 -2.46 6.49
N VAL A 241 -6.26 -2.52 6.35
CA VAL A 241 -6.97 -3.65 5.71
C VAL A 241 -7.24 -3.28 4.25
N LEU A 242 -6.80 -4.14 3.34
CA LEU A 242 -6.86 -3.93 1.89
C LEU A 242 -7.61 -5.07 1.23
N VAL A 243 -8.37 -4.76 0.18
CA VAL A 243 -9.01 -5.78 -0.67
C VAL A 243 -9.05 -5.30 -2.12
N GLY A 244 -8.86 -6.22 -3.06
CA GLY A 244 -8.96 -5.91 -4.50
C GLY A 244 -10.41 -5.66 -4.93
N GLN A 245 -10.65 -4.78 -5.90
CA GLN A 245 -11.99 -4.54 -6.45
C GLN A 245 -12.60 -5.82 -7.04
N HIS A 246 -11.76 -6.67 -7.64
CA HIS A 246 -12.18 -7.91 -8.30
C HIS A 246 -11.93 -9.15 -7.43
N ASP A 247 -11.83 -8.95 -6.11
CA ASP A 247 -11.90 -10.04 -5.14
C ASP A 247 -13.36 -10.53 -4.95
N SER A 248 -13.54 -11.68 -4.31
CA SER A 248 -14.89 -12.22 -4.09
C SER A 248 -15.68 -11.42 -3.04
N PRO A 249 -17.03 -11.45 -3.10
CA PRO A 249 -17.88 -10.86 -2.07
C PRO A 249 -17.52 -11.30 -0.63
N GLU A 250 -17.14 -12.55 -0.39
CA GLU A 250 -16.71 -12.99 0.94
C GLU A 250 -15.39 -12.35 1.38
N PHE A 251 -14.40 -12.17 0.49
CA PHE A 251 -13.17 -11.45 0.83
C PHE A 251 -13.43 -9.97 1.13
N HIS A 252 -14.35 -9.33 0.39
CA HIS A 252 -14.83 -7.97 0.70
C HIS A 252 -15.51 -7.89 2.07
N ARG A 253 -16.44 -8.83 2.33
CA ARG A 253 -17.21 -8.88 3.57
C ARG A 253 -16.28 -9.07 4.77
N GLN A 254 -15.42 -10.09 4.74
CA GLN A 254 -14.52 -10.38 5.84
C GLN A 254 -13.53 -9.24 6.09
N SER A 255 -12.97 -8.63 5.04
CA SER A 255 -12.07 -7.49 5.19
C SER A 255 -12.75 -6.28 5.84
N LYS A 256 -13.99 -5.99 5.44
CA LYS A 256 -14.75 -4.89 6.02
C LYS A 256 -15.14 -5.16 7.48
N GLU A 257 -15.66 -6.35 7.78
CA GLU A 257 -16.05 -6.74 9.14
C GLU A 257 -14.86 -6.76 10.10
N PHE A 258 -13.70 -7.24 9.64
CA PHE A 258 -12.49 -7.25 10.46
C PHE A 258 -11.99 -5.83 10.74
N TYR A 259 -11.98 -4.95 9.74
CA TYR A 259 -11.72 -3.52 9.93
C TYR A 259 -12.67 -2.87 10.95
N GLU A 260 -13.97 -3.10 10.82
CA GLU A 260 -14.98 -2.54 11.74
C GLU A 260 -14.78 -3.07 13.17
N THR A 261 -14.39 -4.34 13.31
CA THR A 261 -14.06 -4.97 14.59
C THR A 261 -12.81 -4.36 15.21
N LEU A 262 -11.76 -4.15 14.41
CA LEU A 262 -10.54 -3.46 14.86
C LEU A 262 -10.84 -2.06 15.39
N LEU A 263 -11.66 -1.27 14.69
CA LEU A 263 -12.10 0.05 15.18
C LEU A 263 -12.90 -0.06 16.48
N ARG A 264 -13.83 -1.01 16.56
CA ARG A 264 -14.71 -1.21 17.73
C ARG A 264 -13.92 -1.53 18.99
N VAL A 265 -12.85 -2.32 18.86
CA VAL A 265 -11.98 -2.73 19.98
C VAL A 265 -10.79 -1.78 20.21
N GLY A 266 -10.76 -0.64 19.51
CA GLY A 266 -9.86 0.48 19.80
C GLY A 266 -8.54 0.51 19.04
N TRP A 267 -8.37 -0.30 17.98
CA TRP A 267 -7.20 -0.21 17.10
C TRP A 267 -7.30 0.98 16.15
N LYS A 268 -6.15 1.57 15.84
CA LYS A 268 -6.00 2.55 14.75
C LYS A 268 -6.05 1.80 13.42
N ALA A 269 -7.24 1.63 12.85
CA ALA A 269 -7.43 0.88 11.61
C ALA A 269 -7.89 1.77 10.44
N SER A 270 -7.57 1.35 9.22
CA SER A 270 -8.09 1.93 7.97
C SER A 270 -8.44 0.81 7.01
N PHE A 271 -9.42 1.07 6.15
CA PHE A 271 -9.86 0.13 5.12
C PHE A 271 -9.77 0.79 3.75
N GLN A 272 -9.20 0.08 2.78
CA GLN A 272 -9.17 0.54 1.39
C GLN A 272 -9.48 -0.61 0.44
N GLN A 273 -10.35 -0.32 -0.52
CA GLN A 273 -10.57 -1.16 -1.69
C GLN A 273 -9.74 -0.63 -2.84
N LEU A 274 -8.80 -1.42 -3.35
CA LEU A 274 -7.95 -1.03 -4.47
C LEU A 274 -8.68 -1.26 -5.80
N ARG A 275 -8.69 -0.23 -6.64
CA ARG A 275 -9.42 -0.24 -7.92
C ARG A 275 -8.64 -1.00 -8.99
N GLY A 276 -9.37 -1.73 -9.82
CA GLY A 276 -8.83 -2.40 -11.01
C GLY A 276 -7.89 -3.58 -10.74
N VAL A 277 -7.74 -3.99 -9.48
CA VAL A 277 -6.93 -5.15 -9.08
C VAL A 277 -7.81 -6.29 -8.57
N ASP A 278 -7.38 -7.51 -8.83
CA ASP A 278 -7.91 -8.76 -8.31
C ASP A 278 -7.07 -9.27 -7.13
N HIS A 279 -7.38 -10.48 -6.66
CA HIS A 279 -6.74 -11.10 -5.51
C HIS A 279 -5.24 -11.36 -5.71
N PHE A 280 -4.76 -11.43 -6.95
CA PHE A 280 -3.39 -11.84 -7.29
C PHE A 280 -2.56 -10.63 -7.70
N ASP A 281 -3.05 -9.82 -8.65
CA ASP A 281 -2.26 -8.69 -9.16
C ASP A 281 -2.08 -7.56 -8.12
N ILE A 282 -2.90 -7.52 -7.07
CA ILE A 282 -2.70 -6.68 -5.89
C ILE A 282 -1.32 -6.88 -5.24
N ILE A 283 -0.76 -8.09 -5.31
CA ILE A 283 0.61 -8.38 -4.86
C ILE A 283 1.61 -8.41 -6.01
N GLU A 284 1.23 -8.86 -7.21
CA GLU A 284 2.12 -8.82 -8.39
C GLU A 284 2.63 -7.39 -8.65
N ASN A 285 1.77 -6.40 -8.46
CA ASN A 285 2.09 -4.98 -8.68
C ASN A 285 3.14 -4.45 -7.69
N LEU A 286 3.39 -5.12 -6.55
CA LEU A 286 4.48 -4.77 -5.63
C LEU A 286 5.88 -4.95 -6.25
N THR A 287 5.98 -5.56 -7.43
CA THR A 287 7.23 -5.59 -8.21
C THR A 287 7.59 -4.23 -8.82
N ARG A 288 6.63 -3.29 -8.85
CA ARG A 288 6.78 -1.97 -9.46
C ARG A 288 7.12 -0.92 -8.40
N GLU A 289 8.04 -0.01 -8.74
CA GLU A 289 8.48 1.05 -7.81
C GLU A 289 7.39 2.11 -7.54
N ASP A 290 6.44 2.28 -8.46
CA ASP A 290 5.37 3.27 -8.41
C ASP A 290 4.09 2.76 -7.73
N ASP A 291 4.10 1.53 -7.21
CA ASP A 291 2.89 0.92 -6.67
C ASP A 291 2.37 1.62 -5.40
N LEU A 292 1.04 1.75 -5.33
CA LEU A 292 0.36 2.45 -4.25
C LEU A 292 0.58 1.79 -2.89
N LEU A 293 0.69 0.46 -2.80
CA LEU A 293 0.94 -0.22 -1.54
C LEU A 293 2.33 0.05 -0.98
N ILE A 294 3.32 0.22 -1.86
CA ILE A 294 4.67 0.65 -1.46
C ILE A 294 4.61 2.08 -0.91
N GLN A 295 3.83 2.97 -1.53
CA GLN A 295 3.69 4.35 -1.05
C GLN A 295 2.89 4.44 0.26
N VAL A 296 1.84 3.62 0.41
CA VAL A 296 0.95 3.62 1.57
C VAL A 296 1.56 2.90 2.78
N GLY A 297 2.33 1.82 2.58
CA GLY A 297 2.95 1.05 3.66
C GLY A 297 4.10 1.75 4.38
N LEU A 298 4.75 2.72 3.72
CA LEU A 298 5.94 3.40 4.23
C LEU A 298 5.66 4.74 4.90
N THR A 299 4.42 5.22 4.81
CA THR A 299 3.99 6.44 5.51
C THR A 299 2.70 6.19 6.30
N PRO A 300 2.77 5.48 7.44
CA PRO A 300 1.58 5.28 8.29
C PRO A 300 0.98 6.59 8.83
N THR A 301 1.65 7.72 8.61
CA THR A 301 1.24 9.07 9.00
C THR A 301 0.58 9.87 7.86
N THR A 302 0.67 9.45 6.59
CA THR A 302 0.24 10.29 5.45
C THR A 302 -1.12 9.90 4.85
N VAL A 303 -1.77 8.85 5.35
CA VAL A 303 -3.22 8.64 5.10
C VAL A 303 -4.03 9.18 6.27
N PHE A 304 -3.80 10.46 6.59
CA PHE A 304 -4.75 11.28 7.32
C PHE A 304 -5.05 12.48 6.44
N LEU A 305 -6.31 12.55 6.00
CA LEU A 305 -6.95 13.58 5.17
C LEU A 305 -7.10 13.23 3.68
N ASN A 306 -8.37 13.33 3.26
CA ASN A 306 -8.89 13.45 1.90
C ASN A 306 -9.14 12.15 1.12
N GLY A 307 -10.27 11.53 1.45
CA GLY A 307 -11.19 11.14 0.39
C GLY A 307 -11.51 12.37 -0.47
N GLN A 308 -11.45 12.20 -1.79
CA GLN A 308 -11.73 13.20 -2.85
C GLN A 308 -10.58 14.18 -3.17
N ARG A 309 -9.73 13.82 -4.13
CA ARG A 309 -9.52 14.50 -5.45
C ARG A 309 -8.10 14.23 -5.98
N GLY A 310 -8.04 13.86 -7.25
CA GLY A 310 -7.09 14.36 -8.25
C GLY A 310 -5.59 14.24 -7.98
N SER A 311 -4.93 13.45 -8.83
CA SER A 311 -3.49 13.45 -9.09
C SER A 311 -2.84 14.84 -9.01
N HIS A 312 -1.82 15.01 -8.17
CA HIS A 312 -0.64 15.83 -8.47
C HIS A 312 0.57 15.28 -7.72
N SER A 313 1.65 15.04 -8.47
CA SER A 313 2.95 14.59 -7.99
C SER A 313 3.67 15.70 -7.23
N HIS A 314 3.93 15.47 -5.94
CA HIS A 314 4.96 16.17 -5.19
C HIS A 314 5.90 15.16 -4.55
N THR A 315 7.13 15.12 -5.05
CA THR A 315 8.28 14.46 -4.43
C THR A 315 8.63 15.18 -3.13
N TRP A 316 8.65 14.45 -2.01
CA TRP A 316 9.13 14.95 -0.73
C TRP A 316 10.30 14.09 -0.25
N ALA A 317 11.42 14.76 0.05
CA ALA A 317 12.63 14.20 0.59
C ALA A 317 12.55 14.04 2.11
N TRP A 318 13.22 13.01 2.64
CA TRP A 318 13.34 12.67 4.06
C TRP A 318 14.12 13.75 4.86
N PRO A 319 13.72 14.09 6.11
CA PRO A 319 14.40 15.10 6.91
C PRO A 319 15.59 14.48 7.65
N GLY A 320 16.79 14.61 7.09
CA GLY A 320 18.01 14.11 7.69
C GLY A 320 19.26 14.82 7.21
N ARG A 321 19.28 16.16 7.22
CA ARG A 321 20.51 16.96 7.05
C ARG A 321 20.40 18.28 7.82
N GLN A 322 20.90 18.29 9.05
CA GLN A 322 21.31 19.54 9.71
C GLN A 322 22.69 19.92 9.14
N GLU A 323 22.72 20.69 8.05
CA GLU A 323 23.92 21.45 7.71
C GLU A 323 24.01 22.66 8.64
N GLN A 324 24.95 22.60 9.58
CA GLN A 324 25.45 23.80 10.25
C GLN A 324 26.12 24.69 9.19
N ARG A 325 25.53 25.86 8.92
CA ARG A 325 26.24 26.98 8.30
C ARG A 325 26.02 28.23 9.14
N GLU A 326 26.98 28.47 10.04
CA GLU A 326 27.17 29.78 10.66
C GLU A 326 27.62 30.81 9.63
N ARG A 327 27.27 32.06 9.94
CA ARG A 327 27.25 33.24 9.07
C ARG A 327 28.65 33.65 8.63
N LEU A 328 28.82 33.93 7.33
CA LEU A 328 29.95 34.71 6.84
C LEU A 328 29.51 36.13 6.48
N ALA A 329 30.14 37.09 7.13
CA ALA A 329 30.13 38.50 6.77
C ALA A 329 30.91 38.73 5.47
N VAL A 330 30.40 39.64 4.63
CA VAL A 330 31.04 40.09 3.38
C VAL A 330 32.11 41.14 3.67
N PRO A 331 33.25 41.10 2.97
CA PRO A 331 33.64 42.29 2.21
C PRO A 331 34.08 42.02 0.77
N ARG A 332 33.82 43.02 -0.08
CA ARG A 332 34.15 43.13 -1.52
C ARG A 332 35.66 43.15 -1.79
N LEU A 333 36.11 42.62 -2.94
CA LEU A 333 37.10 43.26 -3.83
C LEU A 333 37.27 42.59 -5.22
N LYS A 334 37.07 43.43 -6.25
CA LYS A 334 37.66 43.59 -7.59
C LYS A 334 38.33 42.41 -8.36
N SER A 335 37.76 42.18 -9.55
CA SER A 335 38.37 42.28 -10.91
C SER A 335 39.04 41.08 -11.61
N GLN A 336 38.76 41.06 -12.93
CA GLN A 336 39.48 40.51 -14.10
C GLN A 336 39.21 39.07 -14.61
N SER A 337 38.41 39.05 -15.69
CA SER A 337 38.62 38.40 -17.01
C SER A 337 39.22 36.98 -17.12
N ARG A 338 38.51 36.05 -17.78
CA ARG A 338 38.70 35.64 -19.21
C ARG A 338 37.86 34.40 -19.56
N LEU A 339 37.26 34.47 -20.76
CA LEU A 339 36.81 33.44 -21.70
C LEU A 339 36.97 31.93 -21.31
N HIS A 340 35.86 31.19 -21.36
CA HIS A 340 35.69 30.07 -22.30
C HIS A 340 34.22 29.67 -22.54
N ARG A 341 33.95 29.31 -23.80
CA ARG A 341 32.63 28.96 -24.38
C ARG A 341 32.07 27.64 -23.80
N ARG A 342 30.74 27.57 -23.63
CA ARG A 342 29.86 26.51 -24.21
C ARG A 342 28.39 26.84 -23.98
N THR A 343 27.60 26.42 -24.95
CA THR A 343 26.24 26.84 -25.32
C THR A 343 25.13 25.95 -24.74
N CYS A 344 23.92 26.54 -24.69
CA CYS A 344 22.57 25.94 -24.70
C CYS A 344 22.06 25.23 -23.44
N GLY A 345 21.30 25.96 -22.62
CA GLY A 345 20.44 25.43 -21.55
C GLY A 345 19.23 26.28 -21.18
N GLU A 346 18.88 27.35 -21.92
CA GLU A 346 17.84 28.31 -21.48
C GLU A 346 16.64 28.49 -22.42
N CYS A 347 16.54 27.74 -23.54
CA CYS A 347 15.38 27.85 -24.43
C CYS A 347 14.21 26.90 -24.11
N LEU A 348 14.33 26.00 -23.12
CA LEU A 348 13.26 25.05 -22.79
C LEU A 348 12.36 25.48 -21.63
N LEU A 349 12.83 26.40 -20.78
CA LEU A 349 12.09 26.85 -19.59
C LEU A 349 11.03 27.92 -19.92
N PHE A 350 11.13 28.58 -21.08
CA PHE A 350 10.19 29.62 -21.51
C PHE A 350 8.92 29.08 -22.18
N ILE A 351 8.92 27.84 -22.67
CA ILE A 351 7.77 27.22 -23.35
C ILE A 351 6.78 26.61 -22.34
N ILE A 352 7.25 26.17 -21.17
CA ILE A 352 6.40 25.51 -20.15
C ILE A 352 5.57 26.54 -19.36
N VAL A 353 6.15 27.71 -19.05
CA VAL A 353 5.46 28.76 -18.27
C VAL A 353 4.33 29.44 -19.06
N VAL A 354 4.42 29.49 -20.39
CA VAL A 354 3.37 30.09 -21.24
C VAL A 354 2.17 29.14 -21.40
N ALA A 355 2.37 27.81 -21.37
CA ALA A 355 1.29 26.82 -21.50
C ALA A 355 0.42 26.71 -20.23
N GLU A 356 1.03 26.81 -19.04
CA GLU A 356 0.30 26.72 -17.77
C GLU A 356 -0.58 27.95 -17.49
N THR A 357 -0.20 29.12 -18.02
CA THR A 357 -0.96 30.37 -17.87
C THR A 357 -2.20 30.40 -18.79
N VAL A 358 -2.16 29.72 -19.94
CA VAL A 358 -3.30 29.62 -20.87
C VAL A 358 -4.34 28.58 -20.38
N SER A 359 -3.89 27.50 -19.72
CA SER A 359 -4.80 26.47 -19.18
C SER A 359 -5.62 26.99 -17.99
N HIS A 360 -5.02 27.77 -17.09
CA HIS A 360 -5.71 28.35 -15.94
C HIS A 360 -6.77 29.41 -16.30
N CYS A 361 -6.64 30.10 -17.43
CA CYS A 361 -7.64 31.04 -17.92
C CYS A 361 -8.87 30.36 -18.57
N ILE A 362 -8.71 29.12 -19.07
CA ILE A 362 -9.80 28.35 -19.67
C ILE A 362 -10.68 27.70 -18.59
N THR A 363 -10.12 27.36 -17.43
CA THR A 363 -10.89 26.76 -16.31
C THR A 363 -11.74 27.77 -15.53
N LEU A 364 -11.36 29.06 -15.52
CA LEU A 364 -12.13 30.12 -14.86
C LEU A 364 -13.27 30.70 -15.72
N ALA A 365 -13.33 30.38 -17.02
CA ALA A 365 -14.47 30.70 -17.90
C ALA A 365 -15.57 29.62 -17.87
N GLY A 366 -15.33 28.45 -17.28
CA GLY A 366 -16.27 27.31 -17.24
C GLY A 366 -17.20 27.26 -16.03
N LEU A 367 -17.02 28.15 -15.04
CA LEU A 367 -17.84 28.23 -13.83
C LEU A 367 -18.63 29.55 -13.82
N GLY A 368 -19.58 29.67 -14.75
CA GLY A 368 -20.49 30.81 -14.84
C GLY A 368 -21.89 30.38 -15.26
N LEU A 369 -22.79 30.31 -14.28
CA LEU A 369 -24.24 30.22 -14.42
C LEU A 369 -24.78 31.08 -15.58
N LEU A 370 -25.35 30.44 -16.60
CA LEU A 370 -26.35 31.04 -17.50
C LEU A 370 -27.24 29.93 -18.07
N LYS A 371 -28.42 29.77 -17.46
CA LYS A 371 -29.56 29.08 -18.07
C LYS A 371 -30.00 29.90 -19.29
N TYR A 372 -29.99 29.33 -20.49
CA TYR A 372 -30.88 29.77 -21.55
C TYR A 372 -31.35 28.59 -22.43
N ARG A 373 -32.68 28.53 -22.60
CA ARG A 373 -33.43 27.56 -23.41
C ARG A 373 -33.40 27.98 -24.89
N SER A 374 -33.25 26.98 -25.75
CA SER A 374 -33.78 26.82 -27.13
C SER A 374 -33.69 27.97 -28.15
N GLY A 375 -32.97 27.70 -29.26
CA GLY A 375 -33.41 28.11 -30.61
C GLY A 375 -32.39 28.84 -31.51
N CYS A 376 -31.68 28.07 -32.35
CA CYS A 376 -31.23 28.36 -33.75
C CYS A 376 -30.45 29.69 -34.08
N PRO A 377 -29.87 29.87 -35.30
CA PRO A 377 -28.43 30.12 -35.47
C PRO A 377 -28.07 31.47 -36.15
N GLN A 378 -26.76 31.81 -36.17
CA GLN A 378 -26.00 32.67 -37.13
C GLN A 378 -25.13 33.81 -36.52
N THR A 379 -23.84 33.77 -36.90
CA THR A 379 -22.88 34.85 -37.24
C THR A 379 -22.65 36.12 -36.38
N CYS A 380 -21.40 36.24 -35.92
CA CYS A 380 -20.49 37.42 -35.87
C CYS A 380 -20.82 38.72 -35.09
N SER A 381 -19.70 39.39 -34.72
CA SER A 381 -19.48 40.80 -34.33
C SER A 381 -19.58 41.23 -32.85
N ASP A 382 -18.64 42.11 -32.47
CA ASP A 382 -18.09 42.45 -31.14
C ASP A 382 -19.09 42.83 -30.02
N PRO A 383 -18.75 42.63 -28.73
CA PRO A 383 -19.50 43.21 -27.62
C PRO A 383 -18.93 44.57 -27.12
N PRO A 384 -19.77 45.39 -26.46
CA PRO A 384 -19.60 46.84 -26.36
C PRO A 384 -18.82 47.32 -25.12
N ALA A 385 -18.35 48.57 -25.21
CA ALA A 385 -17.71 49.32 -24.13
C ALA A 385 -18.69 49.65 -22.99
N SER A 386 -18.61 48.93 -21.87
CA SER A 386 -18.90 49.41 -20.51
C SER A 386 -18.85 48.25 -19.49
N VAL A 387 -17.64 47.91 -19.01
CA VAL A 387 -17.48 47.12 -17.78
C VAL A 387 -16.34 47.73 -16.97
N SER A 388 -16.64 48.18 -15.75
CA SER A 388 -15.62 48.69 -14.82
C SER A 388 -14.86 47.54 -14.19
N TRP A 389 -13.60 47.36 -14.56
CA TRP A 389 -12.74 46.32 -14.02
C TRP A 389 -11.97 46.79 -12.77
N GLY A 390 -11.92 45.95 -11.73
CA GLY A 390 -11.11 46.16 -10.52
C GLY A 390 -9.61 46.33 -10.83
N ALA A 391 -8.87 46.98 -9.93
CA ALA A 391 -7.48 47.39 -10.16
C ALA A 391 -6.54 46.24 -10.55
N GLU A 392 -6.78 45.03 -10.05
CA GLU A 392 -6.00 43.83 -10.39
C GLU A 392 -6.18 43.40 -11.85
N VAL A 393 -7.40 43.50 -12.41
CA VAL A 393 -7.67 43.14 -13.81
C VAL A 393 -7.13 44.19 -14.77
N ARG A 394 -7.11 45.47 -14.39
CA ARG A 394 -6.40 46.53 -15.13
C ARG A 394 -4.89 46.31 -15.18
N GLY A 395 -4.30 45.78 -14.09
CA GLY A 395 -2.89 45.42 -14.04
C GLY A 395 -2.52 44.29 -14.99
N VAL A 396 -3.37 43.29 -15.13
CA VAL A 396 -3.20 42.16 -16.05
C VAL A 396 -3.40 42.60 -17.51
N TYR A 397 -4.42 43.39 -17.81
CA TYR A 397 -4.68 43.90 -19.17
C TYR A 397 -3.54 44.80 -19.68
N ASN A 398 -2.98 45.68 -18.82
CA ASN A 398 -1.84 46.52 -19.20
C ASN A 398 -0.54 45.74 -19.39
N ARG A 399 -0.33 44.63 -18.65
CA ARG A 399 0.82 43.74 -18.87
C ARG A 399 0.71 42.94 -20.17
N ILE A 400 -0.51 42.48 -20.52
CA ILE A 400 -0.76 41.80 -21.80
C ILE A 400 -0.51 42.77 -22.96
N ARG A 401 -0.98 44.03 -22.87
CA ARG A 401 -0.77 45.06 -23.91
C ARG A 401 0.72 45.42 -24.10
N LEU A 402 1.52 45.39 -23.03
CA LEU A 402 2.97 45.62 -23.11
C LEU A 402 3.70 44.46 -23.82
N VAL A 403 3.24 43.22 -23.61
CA VAL A 403 3.80 42.01 -24.23
C VAL A 403 3.43 41.94 -25.72
N THR A 404 2.23 42.38 -26.12
CA THR A 404 1.82 42.44 -27.54
C THR A 404 2.52 43.56 -28.32
N ALA A 405 2.94 44.65 -27.67
CA ALA A 405 3.72 45.72 -28.30
C ALA A 405 5.21 45.36 -28.48
N LEU A 406 5.73 44.40 -27.70
CA LEU A 406 7.12 43.95 -27.76
C LEU A 406 7.36 42.81 -28.77
N THR A 407 6.31 42.20 -29.33
CA THR A 407 6.41 41.11 -30.32
C THR A 407 6.18 41.55 -31.77
N GLN A 408 6.01 42.85 -32.05
CA GLN A 408 5.88 43.38 -33.43
C GLN A 408 7.08 44.20 -33.94
N ARG A 409 8.26 44.09 -33.33
CA ARG A 409 9.50 44.69 -33.89
C ARG A 409 10.74 43.84 -33.64
N VAL A 410 10.97 42.85 -34.49
CA VAL A 410 12.31 42.49 -34.99
C VAL A 410 12.10 41.96 -36.43
N PRO A 411 12.84 42.45 -37.45
CA PRO A 411 12.67 42.10 -38.86
C PRO A 411 12.94 40.63 -39.18
#